data_AF-A0A3D0DTM4-F1
#
_entry.id   AF-A0A3D0DTM4-F1
#
_cell.length_a   1.000
_cell.length_b   1.000
_cell.length_c   1.000
_cell.angle_alpha   90.00
_cell.angle_beta   90.00
_cell.angle_gamma   90.00
#
_symmetry.space_group_name_H-M   'P 1'
#
loop_
_entity.id
_entity.type
_entity.pdbx_description
1 polymer ?
#
loop_
_entity_poly.entity_id
_entity_poly.type
_entity_poly.pdbx_seq_one_letter_code
_entity_poly.pdbx_strand_id
1 'polypeptide(L)'
;LLAICGVRGEEAPGNAALEHALFVSNHVSWLDIFVINALHPCRFVAKAEIRAWPVLGWLVAAAGTVFIARGNRRELRHIFKGIVSVLGEGERVAFFPEGTVAQQGQVLPFHANL
;
A
#
# COMPACT_ATOMS: atom_id res chain seq x y z
N LEU A 1 -4.48 -13.69 -9.24
CA LEU A 1 -5.70 -12.94 -8.86
C LEU A 1 -6.18 -12.01 -9.99
N LEU A 2 -5.38 -11.04 -10.43
CA LEU A 2 -5.79 -10.08 -11.47
C LEU A 2 -6.39 -10.72 -12.73
N ALA A 3 -5.74 -11.75 -13.27
CA ALA A 3 -6.25 -12.51 -14.42
C ALA A 3 -7.60 -13.20 -14.16
N ILE A 4 -7.83 -13.71 -12.94
CA ILE A 4 -9.12 -14.33 -12.54
C ILE A 4 -10.22 -13.27 -12.49
N CYS A 5 -9.88 -12.05 -12.06
CA CYS A 5 -10.79 -10.91 -12.06
C CYS A 5 -10.95 -10.23 -13.44
N GLY A 6 -10.34 -10.76 -14.50
CA GLY A 6 -10.38 -10.16 -15.84
C GLY A 6 -9.59 -8.86 -15.98
N VAL A 7 -8.72 -8.54 -15.03
CA VAL A 7 -7.91 -7.31 -15.04
C VAL A 7 -6.58 -7.55 -15.74
N ARG A 8 -6.24 -6.66 -16.67
CA ARG A 8 -4.95 -6.59 -17.34
C ARG A 8 -4.35 -5.20 -17.08
N GLY A 9 -3.07 -5.18 -16.72
CA GLY A 9 -2.31 -3.95 -16.55
C GLY A 9 -1.40 -3.73 -17.74
N GLU A 10 -1.24 -2.47 -18.13
CA GLU A 10 -0.26 -2.03 -19.12
C GLU A 10 0.58 -0.93 -18.47
N GLU A 11 1.90 -0.99 -18.61
CA GLU A 11 2.77 0.08 -18.16
C GLU A 11 2.82 1.17 -19.23
N ALA A 12 2.59 2.42 -18.82
CA ALA A 12 2.79 3.55 -19.70
C ALA A 12 4.28 3.65 -20.09
N PRO A 13 4.60 3.88 -21.37
CA PRO A 13 5.98 4.06 -21.80
C PRO A 13 6.61 5.30 -21.16
N GLY A 14 7.90 5.22 -20.83
CA GLY A 14 8.66 6.34 -20.26
C GLY A 14 8.78 6.36 -18.75
N ASN A 15 8.18 5.41 -18.03
CA ASN A 15 8.48 5.21 -16.61
C ASN A 15 9.85 4.53 -16.47
N ALA A 16 10.83 5.26 -15.94
CA ALA A 16 12.07 4.66 -15.47
C ALA A 16 11.75 3.60 -14.39
N ALA A 17 12.51 2.51 -14.37
CA ALA A 17 12.43 1.55 -13.28
C ALA A 17 12.74 2.28 -11.97
N LEU A 18 11.72 2.49 -11.15
CA LEU A 18 11.86 3.10 -9.85
C LEU A 18 12.41 2.04 -8.89
N GLU A 19 13.73 1.83 -8.88
CA GLU A 19 14.36 0.85 -7.98
C GLU A 19 13.99 1.14 -6.52
N HIS A 20 13.99 2.42 -6.14
CA HIS A 20 13.69 2.91 -4.79
C HIS A 20 12.64 4.00 -4.85
N ALA A 21 11.43 3.71 -4.36
CA ALA A 21 10.33 4.67 -4.44
C ALA A 21 9.27 4.49 -3.36
N LEU A 22 8.63 5.63 -3.05
CA LEU A 22 7.40 5.72 -2.29
C LEU A 22 6.25 5.96 -3.26
N PHE A 23 5.41 4.95 -3.46
CA PHE A 23 4.19 5.05 -4.25
C PHE A 23 3.06 5.61 -3.39
N VAL A 24 2.45 6.68 -3.88
CA VAL A 24 1.27 7.31 -3.29
C VAL A 24 0.17 7.26 -4.34
N SER A 25 -0.95 6.63 -4.01
CA SER A 25 -2.07 6.47 -4.93
C SER A 25 -3.40 6.66 -4.20
N ASN A 26 -4.42 7.10 -4.92
CA ASN A 26 -5.79 7.04 -4.42
C ASN A 26 -6.25 5.58 -4.32
N HIS A 27 -7.20 5.28 -3.43
CA HIS A 27 -7.67 3.92 -3.22
C HIS A 27 -9.13 3.80 -3.64
N VAL A 28 -9.39 3.14 -4.76
CA VAL A 28 -10.73 3.00 -5.36
C VAL A 28 -11.18 1.55 -5.41
N SER A 29 -10.27 0.60 -5.23
CA SER A 29 -10.58 -0.82 -5.23
C SER A 29 -9.59 -1.63 -4.39
N TRP A 30 -10.06 -2.73 -3.82
CA TRP A 30 -9.16 -3.73 -3.23
C TRP A 30 -8.18 -4.33 -4.25
N LEU A 31 -8.49 -4.23 -5.55
CA LEU A 31 -7.60 -4.65 -6.63
C LEU A 31 -6.36 -3.75 -6.75
N ASP A 32 -6.39 -2.53 -6.23
CA ASP A 32 -5.28 -1.56 -6.36
C ASP A 32 -3.96 -2.14 -5.82
N ILE A 33 -4.01 -2.82 -4.67
CA ILE A 33 -2.86 -3.49 -4.07
C ILE A 33 -2.25 -4.50 -5.03
N PHE A 34 -3.08 -5.32 -5.67
CA PHE A 34 -2.62 -6.36 -6.58
C PHE A 34 -2.09 -5.80 -7.88
N VAL A 35 -2.72 -4.75 -8.42
CA VAL A 35 -2.27 -4.06 -9.64
C VAL A 35 -0.92 -3.42 -9.40
N ILE A 36 -0.79 -2.62 -8.33
CA ILE A 36 0.47 -1.97 -7.98
C ILE A 36 1.56 -3.02 -7.74
N ASN A 37 1.28 -4.07 -6.97
CA ASN A 37 2.28 -5.10 -6.68
C ASN A 37 2.69 -5.94 -7.91
N ALA A 38 1.80 -6.10 -8.91
CA ALA A 38 2.11 -6.84 -10.13
C ALA A 38 3.07 -6.07 -11.06
N LEU A 39 2.99 -4.74 -11.08
CA LEU A 39 3.87 -3.87 -11.86
C LEU A 39 5.14 -3.51 -11.08
N HIS A 40 4.95 -3.17 -9.80
CA HIS A 40 5.99 -2.70 -8.90
C HIS A 40 5.88 -3.42 -7.56
N PRO A 41 6.53 -4.59 -7.40
CA PRO A 41 6.57 -5.28 -6.12
C PRO A 41 7.03 -4.35 -5.00
N CYS A 42 6.22 -4.20 -3.95
CA CYS A 42 6.45 -3.22 -2.89
C CYS A 42 5.79 -3.65 -1.58
N ARG A 43 6.22 -3.05 -0.47
CA ARG A 43 5.57 -3.21 0.84
C ARG A 43 4.42 -2.23 0.97
N PHE A 44 3.25 -2.72 1.35
CA PHE A 44 2.07 -1.89 1.57
C PHE A 44 1.96 -1.42 3.02
N VAL A 45 1.32 -0.27 3.25
CA VAL A 45 0.89 0.14 4.60
C VAL A 45 -0.60 -0.12 4.76
N ALA A 46 -1.00 -0.85 5.80
CA ALA A 46 -2.38 -1.21 6.08
C ALA A 46 -2.74 -1.02 7.55
N LYS A 47 -4.01 -0.84 7.89
CA LYS A 47 -4.42 -0.67 9.29
C LYS A 47 -4.20 -1.96 10.09
N ALA A 48 -3.80 -1.84 11.35
CA ALA A 48 -3.49 -2.97 12.23
C ALA A 48 -4.69 -3.92 12.43
N GLU A 49 -5.92 -3.42 12.34
CA GLU A 49 -7.12 -4.25 12.45
C GLU A 49 -7.24 -5.25 11.28
N ILE A 50 -6.67 -4.95 10.11
CA ILE A 50 -6.66 -5.86 8.95
C ILE A 50 -5.84 -7.13 9.26
N ARG A 51 -4.82 -7.03 10.12
CA ARG A 51 -4.04 -8.20 10.54
C ARG A 51 -4.89 -9.26 11.24
N ALA A 52 -5.96 -8.86 11.92
CA ALA A 52 -6.84 -9.77 12.63
C ALA A 52 -7.87 -10.46 11.71
N TRP A 53 -7.96 -10.09 10.44
CA TRP A 53 -8.95 -10.65 9.53
C TRP A 53 -8.57 -12.08 9.12
N PRO A 54 -9.53 -13.03 9.14
CA PRO A 54 -9.27 -14.39 8.71
C PRO A 54 -8.89 -14.41 7.23
N VAL A 55 -7.88 -15.22 6.89
CA VAL A 55 -7.31 -15.36 5.54
C VAL A 55 -6.60 -14.09 5.04
N LEU A 56 -7.30 -12.97 4.93
CA LEU A 56 -6.78 -11.71 4.40
C LEU A 56 -5.63 -11.16 5.26
N GLY A 57 -5.76 -11.16 6.59
CA GLY A 57 -4.71 -10.69 7.49
C GLY A 57 -3.41 -11.49 7.34
N TRP A 58 -3.52 -12.82 7.15
CA TRP A 58 -2.38 -13.69 6.86
C TRP A 58 -1.77 -13.40 5.48
N LEU A 59 -2.60 -13.24 4.44
CA LEU A 59 -2.14 -12.95 3.08
C LEU A 59 -1.37 -11.62 3.01
N VAL A 60 -1.92 -10.55 3.57
CA VAL A 60 -1.24 -9.24 3.53
C VAL A 60 0.01 -9.23 4.42
N ALA A 61 0.00 -9.95 5.55
CA ALA A 61 1.20 -10.10 6.37
C ALA A 61 2.30 -10.89 5.63
N ALA A 62 1.95 -11.97 4.94
CA ALA A 62 2.88 -12.75 4.13
C ALA A 62 3.43 -11.94 2.94
N ALA A 63 2.67 -10.97 2.43
CA ALA A 63 3.11 -10.02 1.41
C ALA A 63 4.01 -8.89 1.95
N GLY A 64 4.38 -8.90 3.24
CA GLY A 64 5.29 -7.92 3.83
C GLY A 64 4.63 -6.58 4.18
N THR A 65 3.30 -6.52 4.30
CA THR A 65 2.57 -5.32 4.69
C THR A 65 3.00 -4.80 6.06
N VAL A 66 3.25 -3.50 6.14
CA VAL A 66 3.51 -2.72 7.35
C VAL A 66 2.17 -2.31 7.96
N PHE A 67 1.94 -2.65 9.23
CA PHE A 67 0.66 -2.40 9.90
C PHE A 67 0.67 -1.13 10.76
N ILE A 68 -0.39 -0.30 10.66
CA ILE A 68 -0.56 0.95 11.40
C ILE A 68 -1.77 0.93 12.33
N ALA A 69 -1.55 1.15 13.64
CA ALA A 69 -2.63 1.36 14.60
C ALA A 69 -2.92 2.86 14.78
N ARG A 70 -4.19 3.25 14.70
CA ARG A 70 -4.61 4.65 14.93
C ARG A 70 -4.71 4.91 16.44
N GLY A 71 -4.21 6.06 16.89
CA GLY A 71 -4.41 6.55 18.27
C GLY A 71 -3.14 6.74 19.10
N ASN A 72 -1.98 6.26 18.64
CA ASN A 72 -0.72 6.43 19.37
C ASN A 72 0.34 7.14 18.51
N ARG A 73 0.58 8.44 18.79
CA ARG A 73 1.60 9.24 18.07
C ARG A 73 3.00 8.61 18.12
N ARG A 74 3.29 7.78 19.12
CA ARG A 74 4.56 7.06 19.23
C ARG A 74 4.65 5.91 18.23
N GLU A 75 3.56 5.20 17.99
CA GLU A 75 3.51 4.11 17.00
C GLU A 75 3.60 4.64 15.58
N LEU A 76 2.94 5.77 15.30
CA LEU A 76 3.07 6.46 14.03
C LEU A 76 4.55 6.75 13.68
N ARG A 77 5.31 7.30 14.64
CA ARG A 77 6.74 7.56 14.45
C ARG A 77 7.55 6.29 14.23
N HIS A 78 7.20 5.20 14.91
CA HIS A 78 7.88 3.91 14.71
C HIS A 78 7.64 3.38 13.30
N ILE A 79 6.43 3.52 12.77
CA ILE A 79 6.07 3.11 11.41
C ILE A 79 6.78 3.97 10.38
N PHE A 80 6.77 5.30 10.52
CA PHE A 80 7.56 6.16 9.64
C PHE A 80 9.04 5.80 9.64
N LYS A 81 9.60 5.47 10.82
CA LYS A 81 10.98 4.98 10.90
C LYS A 81 11.17 3.65 10.15
N GLY A 82 10.19 2.74 10.22
CA GLY A 82 10.16 1.51 9.45
C GLY A 82 10.11 1.77 7.94
N ILE A 83 9.22 2.65 7.49
CA ILE A 83 9.12 3.07 6.07
C ILE A 83 10.46 3.66 5.60
N VAL A 84 11.07 4.54 6.38
CA VAL A 84 12.39 5.12 6.07
C VAL A 84 13.47 4.04 6.01
N SER A 85 13.45 3.04 6.90
CA SER A 85 14.39 1.90 6.85
C SER A 85 14.23 1.10 5.57
N VAL A 86 12.99 0.72 5.23
CA VAL A 86 12.66 -0.06 4.02
C VAL A 86 13.09 0.70 2.76
N LEU A 87 12.80 2.01 2.69
CA LEU A 87 13.25 2.85 1.59
C LEU A 87 14.80 2.95 1.54
N GLY A 88 15.46 3.02 2.71
CA GLY A 88 16.93 3.04 2.81
C GLY A 88 17.61 1.72 2.47
N GLU A 89 16.92 0.60 2.63
CA GLU A 89 17.34 -0.76 2.22
C GLU A 89 17.20 -0.99 0.72
N GLY A 90 16.67 0.00 0.00
CA GLY A 90 16.45 -0.09 -1.42
C GLY A 90 15.18 -0.86 -1.79
N GLU A 91 14.18 -0.85 -0.91
CA GLU A 91 12.88 -1.40 -1.22
C GLU A 91 11.87 -0.31 -1.60
N ARG A 92 10.74 -0.74 -2.16
CA ARG A 92 9.61 0.11 -2.52
C ARG A 92 8.54 0.04 -1.46
N VAL A 93 7.89 1.17 -1.19
CA VAL A 93 6.74 1.25 -0.29
C VAL A 93 5.56 1.85 -1.02
N ALA A 94 4.36 1.29 -0.84
CA ALA A 94 3.12 1.84 -1.36
C ALA A 94 2.11 2.09 -0.23
N PHE A 95 1.41 3.21 -0.29
CA PHE A 95 0.31 3.46 0.64
C PHE A 95 -0.79 4.34 0.04
N PHE A 96 -1.94 4.27 0.69
CA PHE A 96 -3.15 4.98 0.32
C PHE A 96 -3.48 6.02 1.40
N PRO A 97 -3.22 7.31 1.18
CA PRO A 97 -3.34 8.35 2.21
C PRO A 97 -4.78 8.61 2.67
N GLU A 98 -5.77 8.17 1.89
CA GLU A 98 -7.19 8.18 2.27
C GLU A 98 -7.48 7.20 3.42
N GLY A 99 -6.67 6.15 3.57
CA GLY A 99 -6.83 5.14 4.61
C GLY A 99 -8.10 4.30 4.49
N THR A 100 -8.81 4.38 3.37
CA THR A 100 -9.99 3.58 3.04
C THR A 100 -10.20 3.59 1.53
N VAL A 101 -11.02 2.66 1.03
CA VAL A 101 -11.47 2.66 -0.35
C VAL A 101 -12.56 3.73 -0.55
N ALA A 102 -12.40 4.55 -1.58
CA ALA A 102 -13.35 5.52 -2.08
C ALA A 102 -14.16 4.94 -3.25
N GLN A 103 -15.27 5.60 -3.59
CA GLN A 103 -15.98 5.30 -4.84
C GLN A 103 -15.15 5.75 -6.04
N GLN A 104 -15.27 5.01 -7.15
CA GLN A 104 -14.59 5.35 -8.38
C GLN A 104 -14.99 6.75 -8.87
N GLY A 105 -13.99 7.54 -9.29
CA GLY A 105 -14.17 8.94 -9.67
C GLY A 105 -14.11 9.93 -8.50
N GLN A 106 -13.88 9.45 -7.27
CA GLN A 106 -13.67 10.29 -6.09
C GLN A 106 -12.28 10.08 -5.51
N VAL A 107 -11.75 11.13 -4.89
CA VAL A 107 -10.54 11.10 -4.07
C VAL A 107 -10.90 11.71 -2.74
N LEU A 108 -10.80 10.94 -1.65
CA LEU A 108 -11.06 11.41 -0.30
C LEU A 108 -9.90 12.28 0.22
N PRO A 109 -10.11 13.05 1.30
CA PRO A 109 -9.04 13.82 1.92
C PRO A 109 -7.88 12.94 2.37
N PHE A 110 -6.66 13.40 2.13
CA PHE A 110 -5.46 12.71 2.58
C PHE A 110 -5.26 12.95 4.08
N HIS A 111 -5.08 11.88 4.83
CA HIS A 111 -4.77 11.98 6.25
C HIS A 111 -3.27 12.16 6.43
N ALA A 112 -2.84 13.36 6.85
CA ALA A 112 -1.42 13.65 7.13
C ALA A 112 -0.83 12.82 8.30
N ASN A 113 -1.68 12.15 9.07
CA ASN A 113 -1.30 11.29 10.18
C ASN A 113 -1.32 9.80 9.78
N LEU A 114 -1.10 9.48 8.51
CA LEU A 114 -1.01 8.11 7.98
C LEU A 114 0.43 7.83 7.58
#